data_AF-A0A5N6Z904-F1
#
_entry.id   AF-A0A5N6Z904-F1
#
_cell.length_a   1.000
_cell.length_b   1.000
_cell.length_c   1.000
_cell.angle_alpha   90.00
_cell.angle_beta   90.00
_cell.angle_gamma   90.00
#
_symmetry.space_group_name_H-M   'P 1'
#
loop_
_entity.id
_entity.type
_entity.pdbx_description
1 polymer ?
#
loop_
_entity_poly.entity_id
_entity_poly.type
_entity_poly.pdbx_seq_one_letter_code
_entity_poly.pdbx_strand_id
1 'polypeptide(L)'
;MITDYRSPITLTSLFGMSTPHHRTQGGCWTCKKIRRKCDSTRPACRVCQRRAVECEGYEIRLRWGSGIASRGRFTGAGEPVESSIPPRTKGRQRDLSREKRRKLARICRNNGQETTDSPPWQEDLQVPAVNPDLELRTTNEKDVLFQKFLSSGIHVLHSTSTTDSRNLLISRLPALCHQSTSLYEVCVALQASLSPTTRPRSFEYFDAALSLFRAELSRNVTYLEDSTFTAGLLLCSIGCIHAMPWTMHLHGIYGILQAHGLHVPGKRTEFRTHLLEVMGIMDLPTFTIGRNTSLGFWRQYCRDRASLHHTSDVNDIETVSGLPRSLLDIISCIGAGATEESFWDWPGSDGNLSQQQLWEAYRLAGILAIRHGQLPILSQSDTAATESPARTDITTSRPLSLPSTTVITARIVSHLEALRRELPEAAAEGRLVFNAIKYPAFIAGLQADMLAAHPELKQAIRACLSAYQRLHGLGRDFQPLLEILEEWWLHHREMTSAHQLALTRRTELGLL
;
A
#
# COMPACT_ATOMS: atom_id res chain seq x y z
N MET A 1 66.53 -3.51 54.47
CA MET A 1 65.69 -2.55 55.23
C MET A 1 64.25 -2.71 54.77
N ILE A 2 63.35 -2.99 55.73
CA ILE A 2 61.94 -2.52 55.82
C ILE A 2 60.98 -3.17 54.81
N THR A 3 60.32 -4.29 55.11
CA THR A 3 59.14 -4.56 55.99
C THR A 3 57.78 -4.25 55.35
N ASP A 4 56.92 -5.29 55.38
CA ASP A 4 55.47 -5.29 55.68
C ASP A 4 54.49 -4.39 54.88
N TYR A 5 53.40 -4.97 54.33
CA TYR A 5 52.10 -5.13 55.03
C TYR A 5 50.88 -5.31 54.09
N ARG A 6 50.02 -6.31 54.40
CA ARG A 6 48.57 -6.53 54.09
C ARG A 6 48.08 -6.67 52.63
N SER A 7 47.09 -7.48 52.21
CA SER A 7 46.18 -8.56 52.71
C SER A 7 45.12 -8.80 51.57
N PRO A 8 44.28 -9.86 51.52
CA PRO A 8 44.47 -10.92 50.51
C PRO A 8 43.21 -11.35 49.69
N ILE A 9 43.37 -12.45 48.93
CA ILE A 9 42.39 -13.49 48.52
C ILE A 9 41.51 -13.27 47.28
N THR A 10 41.63 -14.19 46.30
CA THR A 10 40.47 -14.96 45.78
C THR A 10 40.90 -16.30 45.18
N LEU A 11 40.37 -17.37 45.79
CA LEU A 11 40.54 -18.78 45.45
C LEU A 11 39.87 -19.13 44.12
N THR A 12 40.59 -19.84 43.26
CA THR A 12 40.06 -20.38 42.01
C THR A 12 39.42 -21.76 42.22
N SER A 13 38.21 -21.85 41.69
CA SER A 13 37.27 -22.96 41.57
C SER A 13 37.84 -24.33 41.18
N LEU A 14 37.36 -25.36 41.89
CA LEU A 14 37.11 -26.70 41.38
C LEU A 14 35.68 -27.08 41.79
N PHE A 15 34.73 -27.15 40.85
CA PHE A 15 33.63 -28.12 40.81
C PHE A 15 32.95 -28.04 39.43
N GLY A 16 32.87 -29.19 38.75
CA GLY A 16 32.26 -29.31 37.43
C GLY A 16 30.74 -29.10 37.46
N MET A 17 30.24 -28.33 36.50
CA MET A 17 28.83 -28.34 36.11
C MET A 17 28.76 -28.42 34.58
N SER A 18 28.18 -29.52 34.11
CA SER A 18 27.82 -29.74 32.71
C SER A 18 27.01 -28.56 32.19
N THR A 19 27.54 -27.84 31.20
CA THR A 19 26.84 -26.72 30.57
C THR A 19 25.58 -27.23 29.85
N PRO A 20 24.45 -26.51 29.94
CA PRO A 20 23.26 -26.88 29.19
C PRO A 20 23.56 -26.72 27.70
N HIS A 21 23.61 -27.83 26.98
CA HIS A 21 23.85 -27.86 25.54
C HIS A 21 22.84 -26.96 24.82
N HIS A 22 23.32 -25.83 24.30
CA HIS A 22 22.54 -24.94 23.45
C HIS A 22 22.11 -25.73 22.22
N ARG A 23 20.80 -25.99 22.07
CA ARG A 23 20.26 -26.72 20.91
C ARG A 23 20.43 -25.84 19.68
N THR A 24 21.30 -26.23 18.76
CA THR A 24 21.40 -25.59 17.45
C THR A 24 20.05 -25.72 16.74
N GLN A 25 19.42 -24.58 16.38
CA GLN A 25 18.10 -24.55 15.75
C GLN A 25 18.07 -25.14 14.31
N GLY A 26 19.23 -25.51 13.76
CA GLY A 26 19.41 -25.91 12.36
C GLY A 26 19.26 -27.39 12.00
N GLY A 27 18.80 -28.28 12.89
CA GLY A 27 18.62 -29.71 12.55
C GLY A 27 17.45 -30.00 11.59
N CYS A 28 17.51 -31.11 10.86
CA CYS A 28 16.42 -31.57 9.97
C CYS A 28 15.15 -31.93 10.76
N TRP A 29 14.00 -31.95 10.09
CA TRP A 29 12.71 -32.24 10.73
C TRP A 29 12.64 -33.63 11.35
N THR A 30 13.18 -34.64 10.67
CA THR A 30 13.22 -36.02 11.18
C THR A 30 13.99 -36.09 12.50
N CYS A 31 15.21 -35.51 12.56
CA CYS A 31 16.02 -35.47 13.79
C CYS A 31 15.38 -34.66 14.92
N LYS A 32 14.71 -33.53 14.59
CA LYS A 32 13.96 -32.71 15.55
C LYS A 32 12.79 -33.49 16.16
N LYS A 33 12.02 -34.21 15.34
CA LYS A 33 10.87 -35.04 15.77
C LYS A 33 11.29 -36.13 16.75
N ILE A 34 12.39 -36.84 16.45
CA ILE A 34 12.94 -37.90 17.30
C ILE A 34 13.88 -37.40 18.41
N ARG A 35 14.04 -36.07 18.54
CA ARG A 35 14.88 -35.38 19.53
C ARG A 35 16.34 -35.86 19.58
N ARG A 36 16.95 -36.10 18.42
CA ARG A 36 18.36 -36.46 18.29
C ARG A 36 19.19 -35.32 17.69
N LYS A 37 20.49 -35.35 17.96
CA LYS A 37 21.45 -34.38 17.39
C LYS A 37 21.59 -34.63 15.89
N CYS A 38 21.23 -33.62 15.10
CA CYS A 38 21.41 -33.63 13.65
C CYS A 38 22.83 -33.18 13.31
N ASP A 39 23.42 -33.75 12.26
CA ASP A 39 24.72 -33.36 11.71
C ASP A 39 24.64 -32.25 10.64
N SER A 40 23.44 -31.71 10.38
CA SER A 40 23.15 -30.58 9.49
C SER A 40 23.65 -30.70 8.03
N THR A 41 24.05 -31.89 7.59
CA THR A 41 24.42 -32.16 6.18
C THR A 41 23.20 -32.06 5.27
N ARG A 42 23.37 -31.37 4.13
CA ARG A 42 22.35 -31.18 3.08
C ARG A 42 22.73 -32.00 1.84
N PRO A 43 21.76 -32.54 1.07
CA PRO A 43 20.30 -32.37 1.20
C PRO A 43 19.66 -33.23 2.30
N ALA A 44 20.29 -34.35 2.71
CA ALA A 44 19.81 -35.24 3.75
C ALA A 44 20.87 -35.49 4.84
N CYS A 45 20.42 -35.63 6.09
CA CYS A 45 21.31 -35.80 7.23
C CYS A 45 21.94 -37.22 7.27
N ARG A 46 23.24 -37.37 7.55
CA ARG A 46 23.88 -38.70 7.60
C ARG A 46 23.34 -39.55 8.74
N VAL A 47 22.80 -38.92 9.80
CA VAL A 47 22.11 -39.63 10.89
C VAL A 47 20.83 -40.31 10.41
N CYS A 48 20.13 -39.68 9.47
CA CYS A 48 18.89 -40.15 8.88
C CYS A 48 19.19 -41.27 7.88
N GLN A 49 20.19 -41.06 7.01
CA GLN A 49 20.65 -42.04 6.03
C GLN A 49 21.16 -43.34 6.67
N ARG A 50 22.03 -43.26 7.68
CA ARG A 50 22.55 -44.45 8.38
C ARG A 50 21.46 -45.28 9.06
N ARG A 51 20.30 -44.68 9.34
CA ARG A 51 19.18 -45.35 9.98
C ARG A 51 18.12 -45.82 8.98
N ALA A 52 18.38 -45.65 7.68
CA ALA A 52 17.43 -45.94 6.61
C ALA A 52 16.05 -45.29 6.84
N VAL A 53 16.03 -44.06 7.39
CA VAL A 53 14.79 -43.28 7.59
C VAL A 53 14.81 -42.09 6.66
N GLU A 54 13.67 -41.84 6.02
CA GLU A 54 13.52 -40.71 5.10
C GLU A 54 13.76 -39.37 5.82
N CYS A 55 14.65 -38.56 5.25
CA CYS A 55 15.01 -37.27 5.81
C CYS A 55 14.06 -36.20 5.26
N GLU A 56 13.16 -35.70 6.10
CA GLU A 56 12.19 -34.64 5.78
C GLU A 56 12.83 -33.25 5.55
N GLY A 57 14.15 -33.20 5.30
CA GLY A 57 14.88 -32.00 4.95
C GLY A 57 14.95 -30.92 6.04
N TYR A 58 15.36 -29.73 5.60
CA TYR A 58 15.62 -28.54 6.42
C TYR A 58 14.71 -27.35 6.06
N GLU A 59 13.68 -27.59 5.24
CA GLU A 59 12.79 -26.55 4.74
C GLU A 59 11.98 -25.86 5.85
N ILE A 60 11.62 -24.60 5.64
CA ILE A 60 10.80 -23.85 6.58
C ILE A 60 9.34 -24.31 6.40
N ARG A 61 8.87 -25.20 7.27
CA ARG A 61 7.45 -25.57 7.34
C ARG A 61 6.67 -24.49 8.09
N LEU A 62 6.04 -23.60 7.34
CA LEU A 62 5.06 -22.65 7.88
C LEU A 62 3.86 -23.45 8.42
N ARG A 63 3.49 -23.21 9.68
CA ARG A 63 2.23 -23.69 10.24
C ARG A 63 1.32 -22.48 10.42
N TRP A 64 0.32 -22.39 9.55
CA TRP A 64 -0.77 -21.43 9.69
C TRP A 64 -1.64 -21.91 10.85
N GLY A 65 -1.53 -21.23 12.00
CA GLY A 65 -2.42 -21.45 13.13
C GLY A 65 -3.57 -20.45 13.06
N SER A 66 -4.81 -20.90 13.25
CA SER A 66 -6.01 -20.06 13.24
C SER A 66 -6.17 -19.17 14.48
N GLY A 67 -5.09 -18.92 15.22
CA GLY A 67 -5.12 -18.14 16.45
C GLY A 67 -4.05 -17.06 16.49
N ILE A 68 -4.32 -16.01 17.28
CA ILE A 68 -3.54 -14.77 17.36
C ILE A 68 -2.07 -14.96 17.81
N ALA A 69 -1.72 -16.11 18.36
CA ALA A 69 -0.35 -16.44 18.74
C ALA A 69 0.03 -17.87 18.33
N SER A 70 1.20 -18.01 17.70
CA SER A 70 1.76 -19.32 17.34
C SER A 70 2.36 -20.07 18.54
N ARG A 71 2.68 -19.36 19.64
CA ARG A 71 3.31 -19.88 20.87
C ARG A 71 2.86 -19.07 22.09
N GLY A 72 2.84 -19.68 23.28
CA GLY A 72 2.53 -18.98 24.54
C GLY A 72 1.10 -19.16 25.06
N ARG A 73 0.63 -18.20 25.86
CA ARG A 73 -0.65 -18.27 26.60
C ARG A 73 -1.86 -18.29 25.66
N PHE A 74 -1.82 -17.48 24.59
CA PHE A 74 -2.89 -17.30 23.61
C PHE A 74 -2.79 -18.24 22.39
N THR A 75 -2.16 -19.40 22.56
CA THR A 75 -2.02 -20.37 21.46
C THR A 75 -3.37 -20.94 21.08
N GLY A 76 -3.80 -20.70 19.83
CA GLY A 76 -5.09 -21.14 19.32
C GLY A 76 -6.28 -20.27 19.77
N ALA A 77 -6.04 -19.13 20.40
CA ALA A 77 -7.10 -18.17 20.73
C ALA A 77 -7.44 -17.31 19.50
N GLY A 78 -8.73 -17.11 19.23
CA GLY A 78 -9.20 -16.24 18.13
C GLY A 78 -9.05 -14.75 18.43
N GLU A 79 -9.01 -14.39 19.71
CA GLU A 79 -8.98 -13.00 20.19
C GLU A 79 -8.00 -12.86 21.37
N PRO A 80 -7.52 -11.65 21.72
CA PRO A 80 -6.59 -11.43 22.82
C PRO A 80 -7.30 -11.39 24.19
N VAL A 81 -8.32 -12.23 24.38
CA VAL A 81 -9.13 -12.30 25.62
C VAL A 81 -8.94 -13.66 26.26
N GLU A 82 -8.79 -13.69 27.59
CA GLU A 82 -8.52 -14.91 28.36
C GLU A 82 -9.56 -16.04 28.13
N SER A 83 -10.82 -15.65 27.91
CA SER A 83 -11.95 -16.54 27.64
C SER A 83 -11.84 -17.28 26.30
N SER A 84 -11.13 -16.70 25.33
CA SER A 84 -10.95 -17.27 23.99
C SER A 84 -9.79 -18.27 23.91
N ILE A 85 -9.07 -18.48 25.03
CA ILE A 85 -7.99 -19.47 25.11
C ILE A 85 -8.62 -20.87 25.20
N PRO A 86 -8.35 -21.76 24.22
CA PRO A 86 -8.93 -23.10 24.25
C PRO A 86 -8.41 -23.88 25.48
N PRO A 87 -9.28 -24.65 26.17
CA PRO A 87 -8.89 -25.40 27.34
C PRO A 87 -7.80 -26.42 26.99
N ARG A 88 -6.65 -26.35 27.69
CA ARG A 88 -5.57 -27.32 27.50
C ARG A 88 -6.05 -28.71 27.92
N THR A 89 -5.91 -29.69 27.02
CA THR A 89 -6.14 -31.11 27.31
C THR A 89 -5.22 -31.57 28.44
N LYS A 90 -5.83 -31.98 29.58
CA LYS A 90 -5.10 -32.44 30.77
C LYS A 90 -4.42 -33.77 30.46
N GLY A 91 -3.12 -33.90 30.74
CA GLY A 91 -2.42 -35.17 30.54
C GLY A 91 -0.91 -35.22 30.77
N ARG A 92 -0.24 -34.14 31.23
CA ARG A 92 1.19 -34.21 31.56
C ARG A 92 1.41 -34.29 33.06
N GLN A 93 2.27 -35.23 33.46
CA GLN A 93 2.72 -35.51 34.84
C GLN A 93 3.20 -34.24 35.60
N ARG A 94 3.68 -33.22 34.87
CA ARG A 94 4.08 -31.92 35.43
C ARG A 94 2.90 -31.09 35.97
N ASP A 95 1.72 -31.23 35.39
CA ASP A 95 0.51 -30.49 35.80
C ASP A 95 -0.09 -31.08 37.08
N LEU A 96 -0.04 -32.41 37.24
CA LEU A 96 -0.44 -33.10 38.48
C LEU A 96 0.44 -32.70 39.68
N SER A 97 1.76 -32.53 39.47
CA SER A 97 2.67 -32.08 40.53
C SER A 97 2.45 -30.63 40.93
N ARG A 98 2.00 -29.76 40.00
CA ARG A 98 1.62 -28.37 40.31
C ARG A 98 0.30 -28.31 41.09
N GLU A 99 -0.67 -29.15 40.74
CA GLU A 99 -1.93 -29.27 41.47
C GLU A 99 -1.70 -29.74 42.92
N LYS A 100 -0.80 -30.71 43.12
CA LYS A 100 -0.40 -31.21 44.46
C LYS A 100 0.23 -30.12 45.31
N ARG A 101 1.10 -29.28 44.73
CA ARG A 101 1.70 -28.11 45.41
C ARG A 101 0.67 -27.04 45.75
N ARG A 102 -0.33 -26.81 44.89
CA ARG A 102 -1.43 -25.87 45.15
C ARG A 102 -2.33 -26.34 46.30
N LYS A 103 -2.62 -27.64 46.39
CA LYS A 103 -3.38 -28.22 47.52
C LYS A 103 -2.62 -28.08 48.85
N LEU A 104 -1.32 -28.35 48.86
CA LEU A 104 -0.47 -28.17 50.05
C LEU A 104 -0.39 -26.70 50.51
N ALA A 105 -0.29 -25.76 49.56
CA ALA A 105 -0.27 -24.32 49.87
C ALA A 105 -1.63 -23.76 50.34
N ARG A 106 -2.73 -24.50 50.16
CA ARG A 106 -4.06 -24.15 50.66
C ARG A 106 -4.27 -24.64 52.10
N ILE A 107 -3.63 -25.75 52.47
CA ILE A 107 -3.69 -26.32 53.84
C ILE A 107 -2.91 -25.43 54.83
N CYS A 108 -1.77 -24.85 54.43
CA CYS A 108 -1.03 -23.91 55.29
C CYS A 108 -1.72 -22.55 55.51
N ARG A 109 -2.77 -22.22 54.74
CA ARG A 109 -3.50 -20.95 54.86
C ARG A 109 -4.69 -21.00 55.83
N ASN A 110 -5.11 -22.18 56.27
CA ASN A 110 -6.31 -22.34 57.10
C ASN A 110 -6.05 -22.38 58.62
N ASN A 111 -4.81 -22.20 59.10
CA ASN A 111 -4.46 -22.25 60.52
C ASN A 111 -4.11 -20.89 61.16
N GLY A 112 -4.57 -19.77 60.59
CA GLY A 112 -4.30 -18.43 61.12
C GLY A 112 -5.53 -17.53 61.12
N GLN A 113 -6.26 -17.59 62.24
CA GLN A 113 -7.16 -16.58 62.84
C GLN A 113 -8.34 -16.00 62.04
N GLU A 114 -9.52 -16.35 62.55
CA GLU A 114 -10.80 -15.64 62.48
C GLU A 114 -10.73 -14.28 63.19
N THR A 115 -11.20 -13.20 62.55
CA THR A 115 -12.06 -12.15 63.15
C THR A 115 -12.79 -11.37 62.06
N THR A 116 -14.12 -11.40 62.13
CA THR A 116 -15.15 -10.41 61.73
C THR A 116 -14.74 -9.21 60.87
N ASP A 117 -15.26 -9.16 59.64
CA ASP A 117 -16.20 -8.12 59.17
C ASP A 117 -16.61 -8.41 57.71
N SER A 118 -17.91 -8.39 57.45
CA SER A 118 -18.51 -8.62 56.13
C SER A 118 -18.24 -7.43 55.19
N PRO A 119 -17.73 -7.62 53.96
CA PRO A 119 -17.78 -6.56 52.94
C PRO A 119 -19.03 -6.69 52.05
N PRO A 120 -19.59 -5.55 51.61
CA PRO A 120 -20.73 -5.48 50.70
C PRO A 120 -20.28 -5.67 49.24
N TRP A 121 -21.24 -5.51 48.31
CA TRP A 121 -21.09 -5.35 46.85
C TRP A 121 -21.25 -6.63 46.02
N GLN A 122 -22.52 -6.97 45.78
CA GLN A 122 -22.98 -7.20 44.41
C GLN A 122 -22.70 -5.92 43.61
N GLU A 123 -21.76 -5.97 42.68
CA GLU A 123 -21.74 -5.04 41.55
C GLU A 123 -21.75 -5.86 40.27
N ASP A 124 -22.75 -5.54 39.46
CA ASP A 124 -22.95 -6.00 38.10
C ASP A 124 -21.68 -5.82 37.27
N LEU A 125 -21.38 -6.82 36.43
CA LEU A 125 -20.48 -6.63 35.28
C LEU A 125 -21.18 -5.71 34.27
N GLN A 126 -21.21 -4.43 34.57
CA GLN A 126 -21.44 -3.40 33.57
C GLN A 126 -20.22 -3.40 32.64
N VAL A 127 -20.49 -3.63 31.35
CA VAL A 127 -19.66 -3.11 30.26
C VAL A 127 -19.27 -1.69 30.67
N PRO A 128 -17.98 -1.28 30.63
CA PRO A 128 -17.63 0.08 30.98
C PRO A 128 -18.50 0.99 30.11
N ALA A 129 -19.43 1.71 30.75
CA ALA A 129 -20.30 2.63 30.07
C ALA A 129 -19.36 3.59 29.36
N VAL A 130 -19.34 3.53 28.02
CA VAL A 130 -18.61 4.51 27.24
C VAL A 130 -19.18 5.84 27.69
N ASN A 131 -18.31 6.71 28.20
CA ASN A 131 -18.75 7.98 28.74
C ASN A 131 -19.51 8.70 27.61
N PRO A 132 -20.82 8.96 27.73
CA PRO A 132 -21.62 9.46 26.61
C PRO A 132 -21.05 10.78 26.09
N ASP A 133 -20.43 11.55 26.97
CA ASP A 133 -19.72 12.79 26.67
C ASP A 133 -18.48 12.57 25.79
N LEU A 134 -17.76 11.46 25.96
CA LEU A 134 -16.60 11.12 25.14
C LEU A 134 -17.04 10.61 23.76
N GLU A 135 -18.06 9.77 23.70
CA GLU A 135 -18.67 9.30 22.45
C GLU A 135 -19.24 10.46 21.62
N LEU A 136 -19.95 11.38 22.26
CA LEU A 136 -20.48 12.59 21.63
C LEU A 136 -19.36 13.50 21.13
N ARG A 137 -18.27 13.67 21.91
CA ARG A 137 -17.08 14.43 21.47
C ARG A 137 -16.40 13.78 20.27
N THR A 138 -16.23 12.46 20.26
CA THR A 138 -15.63 11.75 19.12
C THR A 138 -16.53 11.80 17.89
N THR A 139 -17.85 11.71 18.06
CA THR A 139 -18.81 11.82 16.95
C THR A 139 -18.77 13.22 16.36
N ASN A 140 -18.75 14.25 17.19
CA ASN A 140 -18.58 15.63 16.75
C ASN A 140 -17.25 15.87 16.02
N GLU A 141 -16.14 15.26 16.47
CA GLU A 141 -14.85 15.34 15.78
C GLU A 141 -14.92 14.68 14.39
N LYS A 142 -15.51 13.49 14.29
CA LYS A 142 -15.69 12.78 13.02
C LYS A 142 -16.58 13.55 12.06
N ASP A 143 -17.66 14.16 12.53
CA ASP A 143 -18.55 14.98 11.70
C ASP A 143 -17.83 16.22 11.16
N VAL A 144 -17.04 16.91 12.00
CA VAL A 144 -16.21 18.03 11.55
C VAL A 144 -15.21 17.59 10.49
N LEU A 145 -14.55 16.42 10.68
CA LEU A 145 -13.64 15.85 9.70
C LEU A 145 -14.37 15.48 8.41
N PHE A 146 -15.55 14.87 8.49
CA PHE A 146 -16.34 14.50 7.31
C PHE A 146 -16.78 15.74 6.51
N GLN A 147 -17.26 16.80 7.18
CA GLN A 147 -17.60 18.04 6.50
C GLN A 147 -16.37 18.72 5.87
N LYS A 148 -15.22 18.67 6.55
CA LYS A 148 -13.96 19.16 5.99
C LYS A 148 -13.50 18.33 4.78
N PHE A 149 -13.77 17.03 4.78
CA PHE A 149 -13.53 16.15 3.64
C PHE A 149 -14.34 16.60 2.42
N LEU A 150 -15.65 16.78 2.59
CA LEU A 150 -16.55 17.19 1.51
C LEU A 150 -16.20 18.56 0.92
N SER A 151 -15.73 19.48 1.75
CA SER A 151 -15.42 20.86 1.34
C SER A 151 -14.01 21.07 0.80
N SER A 152 -13.03 20.24 1.20
CA SER A 152 -11.62 20.47 0.85
C SER A 152 -10.81 19.20 0.63
N GLY A 153 -10.99 18.18 1.46
CA GLY A 153 -10.22 16.93 1.39
C GLY A 153 -10.42 16.17 0.10
N ILE A 154 -11.64 16.15 -0.43
CA ILE A 154 -12.01 15.41 -1.65
C ILE A 154 -11.25 15.90 -2.90
N HIS A 155 -10.79 17.15 -2.90
CA HIS A 155 -9.94 17.69 -3.96
C HIS A 155 -8.56 17.02 -4.01
N VAL A 156 -8.22 16.18 -3.02
CA VAL A 156 -7.04 15.31 -3.08
C VAL A 156 -7.11 14.25 -4.17
N LEU A 157 -8.32 13.89 -4.58
CA LEU A 157 -8.58 12.70 -5.39
C LEU A 157 -8.70 12.99 -6.89
N HIS A 158 -8.64 14.25 -7.33
CA HIS A 158 -8.80 14.59 -8.75
C HIS A 158 -7.94 15.78 -9.18
N SER A 159 -7.71 15.87 -10.49
CA SER A 159 -6.77 16.83 -11.10
C SER A 159 -7.42 17.78 -12.12
N THR A 160 -8.75 17.88 -12.16
CA THR A 160 -9.46 18.81 -13.05
C THR A 160 -9.74 20.17 -12.38
N SER A 161 -10.90 20.32 -11.74
CA SER A 161 -11.35 21.54 -11.07
C SER A 161 -12.19 21.19 -9.84
N THR A 162 -12.20 22.06 -8.84
CA THR A 162 -13.08 21.92 -7.66
C THR A 162 -14.57 21.95 -8.00
N THR A 163 -14.94 22.54 -9.15
CA THR A 163 -16.32 22.72 -9.63
C THR A 163 -16.66 21.86 -10.85
N ASP A 164 -15.85 20.85 -11.16
CA ASP A 164 -16.07 19.98 -12.32
C ASP A 164 -17.38 19.17 -12.16
N SER A 165 -18.39 19.51 -12.97
CA SER A 165 -19.71 18.86 -12.94
C SER A 165 -19.68 17.38 -13.30
N ARG A 166 -18.60 16.91 -13.95
CA ARG A 166 -18.37 15.50 -14.28
C ARG A 166 -17.92 14.68 -13.07
N ASN A 167 -17.51 15.32 -11.97
CA ASN A 167 -17.13 14.64 -10.75
C ASN A 167 -18.39 14.13 -10.02
N LEU A 168 -18.77 12.88 -10.32
CA LEU A 168 -19.94 12.23 -9.74
C LEU A 168 -19.76 11.87 -8.26
N LEU A 169 -18.52 11.80 -7.76
CA LEU A 169 -18.24 11.37 -6.40
C LEU A 169 -18.77 12.39 -5.38
N ILE A 170 -18.47 13.68 -5.56
CA ILE A 170 -18.81 14.73 -4.57
C ILE A 170 -20.31 14.76 -4.29
N SER A 171 -21.14 14.74 -5.34
CA SER A 171 -22.60 14.85 -5.21
C SER A 171 -23.25 13.60 -4.62
N ARG A 172 -22.67 12.41 -4.84
CA ARG A 172 -23.22 11.14 -4.38
C ARG A 172 -22.71 10.68 -3.03
N LEU A 173 -21.54 11.17 -2.60
CA LEU A 173 -20.86 10.67 -1.42
C LEU A 173 -21.70 10.73 -0.13
N PRO A 174 -22.45 11.80 0.18
CA PRO A 174 -23.29 11.82 1.38
C PRO A 174 -24.32 10.69 1.39
N ALA A 175 -24.98 10.44 0.26
CA ALA A 175 -25.96 9.36 0.13
C ALA A 175 -25.32 7.97 0.27
N LEU A 176 -24.12 7.77 -0.31
CA LEU A 176 -23.38 6.52 -0.21
C LEU A 176 -22.88 6.26 1.23
N CYS A 177 -22.46 7.29 1.96
CA CYS A 177 -22.04 7.19 3.35
C CYS A 177 -23.20 6.78 4.28
N HIS A 178 -24.44 7.17 3.97
CA HIS A 178 -25.61 6.67 4.69
C HIS A 178 -25.87 5.18 4.45
N GLN A 179 -25.41 4.64 3.32
CA GLN A 179 -25.56 3.22 2.97
C GLN A 179 -24.43 2.35 3.52
N SER A 180 -23.23 2.91 3.72
CA SER A 180 -22.05 2.21 4.24
C SER A 180 -21.37 3.01 5.34
N THR A 181 -21.44 2.49 6.57
CA THR A 181 -20.67 3.01 7.72
C THR A 181 -19.16 2.92 7.44
N SER A 182 -18.70 1.91 6.71
CA SER A 182 -17.29 1.80 6.33
C SER A 182 -16.86 2.97 5.47
N LEU A 183 -17.65 3.35 4.46
CA LEU A 183 -17.32 4.47 3.58
C LEU A 183 -17.19 5.79 4.35
N TYR A 184 -18.12 6.07 5.27
CA TYR A 184 -18.05 7.27 6.11
C TYR A 184 -16.73 7.31 6.92
N GLU A 185 -16.37 6.21 7.57
CA GLU A 185 -15.14 6.13 8.38
C GLU A 185 -13.88 6.23 7.52
N VAL A 186 -13.90 5.72 6.29
CA VAL A 186 -12.80 5.89 5.32
C VAL A 186 -12.63 7.36 4.93
N CYS A 187 -13.73 8.09 4.68
CA CYS A 187 -13.67 9.52 4.39
C CYS A 187 -13.09 10.32 5.57
N VAL A 188 -13.50 9.98 6.80
CA VAL A 188 -12.96 10.58 8.03
C VAL A 188 -11.47 10.28 8.17
N ALA A 189 -11.05 9.02 7.98
CA ALA A 189 -9.66 8.62 8.06
C ALA A 189 -8.78 9.34 7.02
N LEU A 190 -9.27 9.46 5.79
CA LEU A 190 -8.59 10.22 4.74
C LEU A 190 -8.42 11.68 5.15
N GLN A 191 -9.47 12.36 5.61
CA GLN A 191 -9.34 13.75 6.06
C GLN A 191 -8.46 13.93 7.30
N ALA A 192 -8.52 13.00 8.25
CA ALA A 192 -7.66 13.00 9.43
C ALA A 192 -6.19 12.93 9.01
N SER A 193 -5.88 12.14 7.99
CA SER A 193 -4.51 12.02 7.45
C SER A 193 -4.00 13.28 6.74
N LEU A 194 -4.89 14.10 6.19
CA LEU A 194 -4.56 15.36 5.53
C LEU A 194 -4.43 16.54 6.50
N SER A 195 -5.09 16.47 7.66
CA SER A 195 -5.18 17.57 8.63
C SER A 195 -4.00 17.53 9.61
N PRO A 196 -3.17 18.59 9.70
CA PRO A 196 -1.97 18.57 10.56
C PRO A 196 -2.25 18.24 12.03
N THR A 197 -3.40 18.67 12.56
CA THR A 197 -3.80 18.47 13.96
C THR A 197 -4.15 17.02 14.29
N THR A 198 -4.78 16.32 13.36
CA THR A 198 -5.26 14.93 13.56
C THR A 198 -4.38 13.89 12.87
N ARG A 199 -3.44 14.30 12.00
CA ARG A 199 -2.48 13.42 11.31
C ARG A 199 -1.73 12.46 12.24
N PRO A 200 -1.27 12.85 13.45
CA PRO A 200 -0.59 11.91 14.36
C PRO A 200 -1.46 10.72 14.79
N ARG A 201 -2.79 10.92 14.83
CA ARG A 201 -3.79 9.91 15.19
C ARG A 201 -4.46 9.28 13.96
N SER A 202 -4.02 9.62 12.74
CA SER A 202 -4.66 9.15 11.50
C SER A 202 -4.66 7.63 11.36
N PHE A 203 -3.66 6.93 11.92
CA PHE A 203 -3.62 5.47 11.96
C PHE A 203 -4.73 4.84 12.82
N GLU A 204 -5.21 5.51 13.88
CA GLU A 204 -6.35 5.04 14.68
C GLU A 204 -7.63 5.04 13.82
N TYR A 205 -7.87 6.14 13.11
CA TYR A 205 -9.00 6.27 12.18
C TYR A 205 -8.89 5.27 11.01
N PHE A 206 -7.68 5.08 10.47
CA PHE A 206 -7.44 4.15 9.38
C PHE A 206 -7.67 2.69 9.79
N ASP A 207 -7.23 2.29 10.99
CA ASP A 207 -7.46 0.94 11.51
C ASP A 207 -8.95 0.66 11.78
N ALA A 208 -9.67 1.64 12.32
CA ALA A 208 -11.12 1.57 12.51
C ALA A 208 -11.85 1.42 11.15
N ALA A 209 -11.48 2.24 10.16
CA ALA A 209 -12.04 2.19 8.82
C ALA A 209 -11.78 0.85 8.13
N LEU A 210 -10.55 0.32 8.21
CA LEU A 210 -10.19 -0.99 7.67
C LEU A 210 -10.95 -2.13 8.35
N SER A 211 -11.12 -2.07 9.68
CA SER A 211 -11.86 -3.09 10.43
C SER A 211 -13.31 -3.17 10.00
N LEU A 212 -13.97 -2.01 9.85
CA LEU A 212 -15.36 -1.93 9.37
C LEU A 212 -15.48 -2.37 7.91
N PHE A 213 -14.54 -1.97 7.05
CA PHE A 213 -14.52 -2.40 5.64
C PHE A 213 -14.43 -3.93 5.52
N ARG A 214 -13.55 -4.55 6.32
CA ARG A 214 -13.40 -6.01 6.34
C ARG A 214 -14.64 -6.71 6.88
N ALA A 215 -15.31 -6.13 7.88
CA ALA A 215 -16.58 -6.65 8.40
C ALA A 215 -17.72 -6.51 7.39
N GLU A 216 -17.71 -5.48 6.55
CA GLU A 216 -18.68 -5.30 5.46
C GLU A 216 -18.47 -6.35 4.36
N LEU A 217 -17.21 -6.59 3.96
CA LEU A 217 -16.85 -7.62 2.97
C LEU A 217 -17.07 -9.06 3.45
N SER A 218 -17.09 -9.33 4.75
CA SER A 218 -17.29 -10.68 5.30
C SER A 218 -18.75 -11.11 5.34
N ARG A 219 -19.69 -10.17 5.27
CA ARG A 219 -21.10 -10.46 5.00
C ARG A 219 -21.18 -10.99 3.58
N ASN A 220 -21.84 -12.12 3.32
CA ASN A 220 -21.88 -12.75 1.99
C ASN A 220 -22.21 -11.74 0.87
N VAL A 221 -21.17 -11.20 0.22
CA VAL A 221 -21.28 -10.20 -0.83
C VAL A 221 -21.51 -10.95 -2.13
N THR A 222 -22.75 -11.00 -2.62
CA THR A 222 -23.08 -11.52 -3.96
C THR A 222 -22.87 -10.48 -5.06
N TYR A 223 -22.73 -9.22 -4.67
CA TYR A 223 -22.48 -8.09 -5.54
C TYR A 223 -21.76 -7.02 -4.74
N LEU A 224 -20.65 -6.48 -5.26
CA LEU A 224 -19.94 -5.40 -4.61
C LEU A 224 -20.72 -4.09 -4.83
N GLU A 225 -21.43 -3.65 -3.80
CA GLU A 225 -22.18 -2.39 -3.79
C GLU A 225 -21.27 -1.18 -4.08
N ASP A 226 -21.84 -0.15 -4.71
CA ASP A 226 -21.06 1.04 -5.13
C ASP A 226 -20.46 1.79 -3.92
N SER A 227 -21.13 1.78 -2.76
CA SER A 227 -20.62 2.38 -1.52
C SER A 227 -19.40 1.63 -0.99
N THR A 228 -19.47 0.30 -0.90
CA THR A 228 -18.34 -0.56 -0.52
C THR A 228 -17.20 -0.46 -1.52
N PHE A 229 -17.51 -0.43 -2.83
CA PHE A 229 -16.49 -0.28 -3.86
C PHE A 229 -15.77 1.08 -3.74
N THR A 230 -16.52 2.15 -3.53
CA THR A 230 -15.96 3.49 -3.27
C THR A 230 -15.06 3.48 -2.04
N ALA A 231 -15.49 2.83 -0.94
CA ALA A 231 -14.68 2.73 0.28
C ALA A 231 -13.34 2.02 0.02
N GLY A 232 -13.36 0.93 -0.75
CA GLY A 232 -12.16 0.21 -1.16
C GLY A 232 -11.20 1.06 -1.99
N LEU A 233 -11.71 1.85 -2.95
CA LEU A 233 -10.89 2.76 -3.75
C LEU A 233 -10.30 3.90 -2.91
N LEU A 234 -11.07 4.47 -1.99
CA LEU A 234 -10.57 5.51 -1.08
C LEU A 234 -9.51 4.97 -0.10
N LEU A 235 -9.63 3.73 0.37
CA LEU A 235 -8.58 3.06 1.14
C LEU A 235 -7.28 2.93 0.32
N CYS A 236 -7.41 2.57 -0.96
CA CYS A 236 -6.26 2.58 -1.89
C CYS A 236 -5.68 3.99 -2.03
N SER A 237 -6.52 5.03 -2.10
CA SER A 237 -6.06 6.43 -2.15
C SER A 237 -5.31 6.85 -0.89
N ILE A 238 -5.77 6.44 0.31
CA ILE A 238 -5.03 6.69 1.56
C ILE A 238 -3.64 6.05 1.47
N GLY A 239 -3.56 4.77 1.11
CA GLY A 239 -2.27 4.09 0.98
C GLY A 239 -1.35 4.74 -0.06
N CYS A 240 -1.91 5.14 -1.20
CA CYS A 240 -1.22 5.89 -2.26
C CYS A 240 -0.67 7.24 -1.77
N ILE A 241 -1.43 8.00 -0.98
CA ILE A 241 -1.03 9.32 -0.46
C ILE A 241 0.10 9.19 0.57
N HIS A 242 0.11 8.13 1.37
CA HIS A 242 1.06 7.94 2.47
C HIS A 242 2.18 6.95 2.17
N ALA A 243 2.39 6.60 0.89
CA ALA A 243 3.42 5.66 0.46
C ALA A 243 3.33 4.26 1.11
N MET A 244 2.15 3.86 1.59
CA MET A 244 1.91 2.57 2.24
C MET A 244 1.51 1.52 1.20
N PRO A 245 1.80 0.23 1.42
CA PRO A 245 1.33 -0.82 0.53
C PRO A 245 -0.20 -0.77 0.36
N TRP A 246 -0.67 -0.67 -0.88
CA TRP A 246 -2.10 -0.41 -1.17
C TRP A 246 -2.64 -1.21 -2.36
N THR A 247 -1.76 -1.63 -3.28
CA THR A 247 -2.18 -2.34 -4.49
C THR A 247 -2.86 -3.68 -4.20
N MET A 248 -2.57 -4.32 -3.07
CA MET A 248 -3.27 -5.54 -2.63
C MET A 248 -4.77 -5.31 -2.40
N HIS A 249 -5.16 -4.12 -1.97
CA HIS A 249 -6.59 -3.78 -1.80
C HIS A 249 -7.27 -3.70 -3.16
N LEU A 250 -6.61 -3.09 -4.15
CA LEU A 250 -7.08 -3.03 -5.54
C LEU A 250 -7.24 -4.43 -6.15
N HIS A 251 -6.26 -5.32 -5.92
CA HIS A 251 -6.32 -6.72 -6.39
C HIS A 251 -7.43 -7.51 -5.67
N GLY A 252 -7.64 -7.28 -4.38
CA GLY A 252 -8.74 -7.89 -3.64
C GLY A 252 -10.10 -7.49 -4.20
N ILE A 253 -10.29 -6.20 -4.47
CA ILE A 253 -11.50 -5.66 -5.11
C ILE A 253 -11.69 -6.27 -6.50
N TYR A 254 -10.62 -6.35 -7.30
CA TYR A 254 -10.65 -7.00 -8.61
C TYR A 254 -11.12 -8.45 -8.53
N GLY A 255 -10.58 -9.23 -7.58
CA GLY A 255 -10.98 -10.62 -7.38
C GLY A 255 -12.47 -10.77 -7.04
N ILE A 256 -13.02 -9.86 -6.23
CA ILE A 256 -14.46 -9.84 -5.93
C ILE A 256 -15.27 -9.48 -7.17
N LEU A 257 -14.86 -8.48 -7.94
CA LEU A 257 -15.54 -8.10 -9.18
C LEU A 257 -15.53 -9.22 -10.22
N GLN A 258 -14.40 -9.93 -10.34
CA GLN A 258 -14.25 -11.05 -11.25
C GLN A 258 -15.16 -12.23 -10.85
N ALA A 259 -15.27 -12.53 -9.55
CA ALA A 259 -16.11 -13.62 -9.04
C ALA A 259 -17.61 -13.40 -9.28
N HIS A 260 -18.07 -12.15 -9.33
CA HIS A 260 -19.49 -11.79 -9.47
C HIS A 260 -19.86 -11.31 -10.89
N GLY A 261 -18.92 -11.38 -11.83
CA GLY A 261 -19.07 -10.90 -13.19
C GLY A 261 -18.85 -9.39 -13.30
N LEU A 262 -17.74 -9.00 -13.93
CA LEU A 262 -17.42 -7.58 -14.25
C LEU A 262 -18.50 -6.92 -15.12
N HIS A 263 -19.30 -7.72 -15.84
CA HIS A 263 -20.39 -7.26 -16.70
C HIS A 263 -21.66 -8.04 -16.32
N VAL A 264 -22.47 -7.47 -15.43
CA VAL A 264 -23.87 -7.89 -15.31
C VAL A 264 -24.65 -7.14 -16.40
N PRO A 265 -25.17 -7.80 -17.45
CA PRO A 265 -25.88 -7.13 -18.53
C PRO A 265 -27.05 -6.31 -18.00
N GLY A 266 -27.15 -5.03 -18.38
CA GLY A 266 -28.29 -4.15 -18.05
C GLY A 266 -28.22 -3.36 -16.73
N LYS A 267 -27.10 -3.39 -15.99
CA LYS A 267 -26.95 -2.68 -14.68
C LYS A 267 -25.75 -1.74 -14.55
N ARG A 268 -24.98 -1.47 -15.62
CA ARG A 268 -23.82 -0.57 -15.51
C ARG A 268 -24.28 0.88 -15.46
N THR A 269 -24.38 1.44 -14.26
CA THR A 269 -24.67 2.85 -14.04
C THR A 269 -23.47 3.70 -14.45
N GLU A 270 -23.70 4.99 -14.74
CA GLU A 270 -22.64 5.96 -15.01
C GLU A 270 -21.63 6.04 -13.85
N PHE A 271 -22.11 6.02 -12.61
CA PHE A 271 -21.25 6.02 -11.43
C PHE A 271 -20.42 4.74 -11.32
N ARG A 272 -20.98 3.57 -11.61
CA ARG A 272 -20.23 2.32 -11.66
C ARG A 272 -19.14 2.36 -12.72
N THR A 273 -19.41 2.95 -13.89
CA THR A 273 -18.39 3.18 -14.92
C THR A 273 -17.27 4.07 -14.41
N HIS A 274 -17.59 5.18 -13.75
CA HIS A 274 -16.60 6.04 -13.12
C HIS A 274 -15.71 5.28 -12.13
N LEU A 275 -16.28 4.49 -11.20
CA LEU A 275 -15.48 3.70 -10.25
C LEU A 275 -14.54 2.69 -10.93
N LEU A 276 -14.98 2.08 -12.04
CA LEU A 276 -14.14 1.18 -12.83
C LEU A 276 -13.01 1.94 -13.55
N GLU A 277 -13.26 3.15 -14.05
CA GLU A 277 -12.22 4.02 -14.61
C GLU A 277 -11.19 4.41 -13.52
N VAL A 278 -11.64 4.83 -12.33
CA VAL A 278 -10.76 5.13 -11.18
C VAL A 278 -9.87 3.93 -10.86
N MET A 279 -10.46 2.73 -10.78
CA MET A 279 -9.70 1.51 -10.57
C MET A 279 -8.66 1.26 -11.68
N GLY A 280 -9.04 1.46 -12.95
CA GLY A 280 -8.15 1.32 -14.09
C GLY A 280 -6.96 2.28 -14.06
N ILE A 281 -7.20 3.52 -13.65
CA ILE A 281 -6.18 4.57 -13.50
C ILE A 281 -5.19 4.22 -12.39
N MET A 282 -5.70 3.76 -11.24
CA MET A 282 -4.87 3.28 -10.13
C MET A 282 -4.01 2.08 -10.55
N ASP A 283 -4.49 1.26 -11.48
CA ASP A 283 -3.76 0.08 -11.94
C ASP A 283 -2.75 0.34 -13.08
N LEU A 284 -2.70 1.54 -13.68
CA LEU A 284 -1.87 1.82 -14.86
C LEU A 284 -0.39 1.41 -14.67
N PRO A 285 0.24 0.75 -15.66
CA PRO A 285 1.52 0.03 -15.53
C PRO A 285 2.65 0.86 -14.92
N THR A 286 2.75 2.13 -15.32
CA THR A 286 3.84 3.04 -14.97
C THR A 286 3.50 4.03 -13.87
N PHE A 287 2.29 4.00 -13.31
CA PHE A 287 1.79 5.00 -12.37
C PHE A 287 1.99 4.63 -10.90
N THR A 288 2.59 3.48 -10.62
CA THR A 288 2.90 3.06 -9.25
C THR A 288 4.29 2.47 -9.17
N ILE A 289 5.10 2.97 -8.25
CA ILE A 289 6.45 2.47 -7.95
C ILE A 289 6.37 1.59 -6.71
N GLY A 290 7.17 0.52 -6.67
CA GLY A 290 7.26 -0.35 -5.49
C GLY A 290 6.17 -1.42 -5.38
N ARG A 291 5.27 -1.52 -6.37
CA ARG A 291 4.32 -2.66 -6.47
C ARG A 291 4.97 -3.87 -7.14
N ASN A 292 4.37 -5.04 -6.97
CA ASN A 292 4.85 -6.30 -7.57
C ASN A 292 4.21 -6.65 -8.90
N THR A 293 2.94 -6.26 -9.12
CA THR A 293 2.15 -6.65 -10.30
C THR A 293 1.19 -5.53 -10.70
N SER A 294 0.80 -5.52 -11.98
CA SER A 294 -0.32 -4.75 -12.51
C SER A 294 -1.37 -5.70 -13.09
N LEU A 295 -2.64 -5.35 -12.99
CA LEU A 295 -3.74 -6.15 -13.56
C LEU A 295 -3.91 -5.90 -15.06
N GLY A 296 -3.48 -4.73 -15.55
CA GLY A 296 -3.78 -4.25 -16.90
C GLY A 296 -5.25 -3.85 -17.04
N PHE A 297 -5.89 -3.43 -15.96
CA PHE A 297 -7.34 -3.26 -15.87
C PHE A 297 -7.87 -2.25 -16.90
N TRP A 298 -7.24 -1.08 -17.02
CA TRP A 298 -7.65 -0.06 -17.99
C TRP A 298 -7.66 -0.60 -19.42
N ARG A 299 -6.58 -1.28 -19.82
CA ARG A 299 -6.41 -1.86 -21.16
C ARG A 299 -7.53 -2.86 -21.47
N GLN A 300 -7.92 -3.67 -20.48
CA GLN A 300 -8.90 -4.75 -20.65
C GLN A 300 -10.35 -4.24 -20.62
N TYR A 301 -10.66 -3.22 -19.80
CA TYR A 301 -12.06 -2.89 -19.46
C TYR A 301 -12.48 -1.42 -19.66
N CYS A 302 -11.54 -0.50 -19.90
CA CYS A 302 -11.82 0.95 -20.00
C CYS A 302 -11.65 1.53 -21.42
N ARG A 303 -11.05 0.76 -22.35
CA ARG A 303 -10.82 1.19 -23.74
C ARG A 303 -12.06 1.08 -24.62
N ASP A 304 -12.86 0.02 -24.48
CA ASP A 304 -14.05 -0.18 -25.31
C ASP A 304 -15.26 0.60 -24.74
N ARG A 305 -15.38 1.86 -25.15
CA ARG A 305 -16.45 2.77 -24.74
C ARG A 305 -17.66 2.75 -25.68
N ALA A 306 -17.64 1.91 -26.71
CA ALA A 306 -18.66 1.89 -27.76
C ALA A 306 -20.06 1.50 -27.26
N SER A 307 -20.15 0.85 -26.09
CA SER A 307 -21.43 0.42 -25.50
C SER A 307 -22.18 1.50 -24.72
N LEU A 308 -21.59 2.67 -24.45
CA LEU A 308 -22.12 3.60 -23.44
C LEU A 308 -22.62 4.97 -23.94
N HIS A 309 -22.33 5.44 -25.17
CA HIS A 309 -22.81 6.76 -25.59
C HIS A 309 -23.22 6.91 -27.07
N HIS A 310 -24.52 7.15 -27.29
CA HIS A 310 -25.07 7.99 -28.35
C HIS A 310 -25.00 9.46 -27.90
N THR A 311 -23.83 10.10 -27.90
CA THR A 311 -23.72 11.56 -27.92
C THR A 311 -22.33 11.96 -28.36
N SER A 312 -22.29 12.74 -29.42
CA SER A 312 -21.16 13.40 -30.04
C SER A 312 -20.20 14.06 -29.03
N ASP A 313 -18.92 13.67 -29.08
CA ASP A 313 -17.78 14.58 -29.34
C ASP A 313 -17.43 15.73 -28.38
N VAL A 314 -17.76 15.71 -27.07
CA VAL A 314 -17.48 16.92 -26.22
C VAL A 314 -16.68 16.72 -24.93
N ASN A 315 -16.32 15.52 -24.45
CA ASN A 315 -15.41 15.46 -23.28
C ASN A 315 -14.63 14.15 -23.11
N ASP A 316 -13.48 14.05 -23.78
CA ASP A 316 -12.54 12.92 -23.66
C ASP A 316 -11.72 12.92 -22.35
N ILE A 317 -11.88 13.90 -21.46
CA ILE A 317 -11.04 14.03 -20.25
C ILE A 317 -11.58 13.15 -19.11
N GLU A 318 -10.71 12.34 -18.54
CA GLU A 318 -10.99 11.56 -17.34
C GLU A 318 -10.82 12.42 -16.07
N THR A 319 -11.77 12.30 -15.14
CA THR A 319 -11.93 13.15 -13.96
C THR A 319 -10.81 13.08 -12.91
N VAL A 320 -10.34 11.89 -12.53
CA VAL A 320 -9.37 11.68 -11.44
C VAL A 320 -7.98 12.11 -11.88
N SER A 321 -7.52 11.62 -13.02
CA SER A 321 -6.22 11.94 -13.60
C SER A 321 -6.18 13.33 -14.22
N GLY A 322 -7.32 13.84 -14.70
CA GLY A 322 -7.38 15.07 -15.49
C GLY A 322 -6.77 14.92 -16.89
N LEU A 323 -6.56 13.68 -17.35
CA LEU A 323 -5.92 13.37 -18.63
C LEU A 323 -6.95 12.99 -19.70
N PRO A 324 -6.66 13.23 -20.98
CA PRO A 324 -7.46 12.71 -22.07
C PRO A 324 -7.41 11.20 -22.06
N ARG A 325 -8.57 10.57 -22.18
CA ARG A 325 -8.66 9.13 -22.13
C ARG A 325 -7.98 8.48 -23.34
N SER A 326 -7.96 9.16 -24.50
CA SER A 326 -7.13 8.75 -25.64
C SER A 326 -5.63 8.61 -25.29
N LEU A 327 -5.09 9.50 -24.46
CA LEU A 327 -3.72 9.40 -23.97
C LEU A 327 -3.57 8.27 -22.95
N LEU A 328 -4.54 8.11 -22.04
CA LEU A 328 -4.56 6.99 -21.08
C LEU A 328 -4.60 5.63 -21.78
N ASP A 329 -5.32 5.52 -22.89
CA ASP A 329 -5.41 4.30 -23.68
C ASP A 329 -4.02 3.88 -24.20
N ILE A 330 -3.20 4.84 -24.65
CA ILE A 330 -1.81 4.61 -25.07
C ILE A 330 -0.94 4.22 -23.86
N ILE A 331 -1.01 4.99 -22.76
CA ILE A 331 -0.23 4.73 -21.53
C ILE A 331 -0.53 3.34 -20.95
N SER A 332 -1.79 2.90 -20.99
CA SER A 332 -2.21 1.58 -20.51
C SER A 332 -1.56 0.41 -21.26
N CYS A 333 -1.01 0.67 -22.45
CA CYS A 333 -0.34 -0.31 -23.29
C CYS A 333 1.20 -0.29 -23.13
N ILE A 334 1.78 0.55 -22.26
CA ILE A 334 3.22 0.51 -21.97
C ILE A 334 3.58 -0.84 -21.36
N GLY A 335 4.55 -1.54 -21.97
CA GLY A 335 4.94 -2.91 -21.60
C GLY A 335 4.06 -4.01 -22.21
N ALA A 336 3.05 -3.64 -23.02
CA ALA A 336 2.12 -4.56 -23.67
C ALA A 336 1.74 -4.10 -25.11
N GLY A 337 2.64 -3.41 -25.80
CA GLY A 337 2.50 -3.06 -27.22
C GLY A 337 2.58 -1.56 -27.58
N ALA A 338 2.60 -0.64 -26.61
CA ALA A 338 2.81 0.78 -26.92
C ALA A 338 4.22 1.06 -27.44
N THR A 339 4.33 1.87 -28.50
CA THR A 339 5.60 2.31 -29.11
C THR A 339 5.81 3.81 -28.89
N GLU A 340 7.04 4.31 -29.09
CA GLU A 340 7.27 5.77 -29.09
C GLU A 340 6.39 6.48 -30.13
N GLU A 341 6.24 5.87 -31.31
CA GLU A 341 5.39 6.36 -32.40
C GLU A 341 3.94 6.55 -31.95
N SER A 342 3.41 5.63 -31.13
CA SER A 342 2.05 5.76 -30.57
C SER A 342 1.85 7.09 -29.81
N PHE A 343 2.88 7.59 -29.12
CA PHE A 343 2.83 8.86 -28.42
C PHE A 343 3.07 10.06 -29.33
N TRP A 344 3.87 9.91 -30.38
CA TRP A 344 4.09 10.97 -31.38
C TRP A 344 2.85 11.20 -32.25
N ASP A 345 2.12 10.12 -32.56
CA ASP A 345 0.90 10.14 -33.37
C ASP A 345 -0.35 10.52 -32.57
N TRP A 346 -0.24 10.70 -31.25
CA TRP A 346 -1.37 11.12 -30.43
C TRP A 346 -1.82 12.53 -30.88
N PRO A 347 -3.09 12.69 -31.30
CA PRO A 347 -3.56 13.91 -31.98
C PRO A 347 -3.70 15.12 -31.06
N GLY A 348 -3.63 14.92 -29.74
CA GLY A 348 -3.94 15.95 -28.76
C GLY A 348 -5.42 15.95 -28.35
N SER A 349 -5.79 16.91 -27.51
CA SER A 349 -7.17 17.14 -27.08
C SER A 349 -7.37 18.63 -26.76
N ASP A 350 -8.62 19.07 -26.78
CA ASP A 350 -8.97 20.45 -26.41
C ASP A 350 -8.99 20.62 -24.89
N GLY A 351 -8.33 21.66 -24.39
CA GLY A 351 -8.21 21.97 -22.98
C GLY A 351 -7.67 23.36 -22.73
N ASN A 352 -7.73 23.83 -21.49
CA ASN A 352 -7.11 25.09 -21.11
C ASN A 352 -5.57 25.01 -21.14
N LEU A 353 -4.90 26.16 -21.01
CA LEU A 353 -3.44 26.23 -21.09
C LEU A 353 -2.75 25.27 -20.11
N SER A 354 -3.14 25.27 -18.84
CA SER A 354 -2.53 24.40 -17.82
C SER A 354 -2.76 22.92 -18.15
N GLN A 355 -3.95 22.54 -18.62
CA GLN A 355 -4.25 21.19 -19.06
C GLN A 355 -3.35 20.76 -20.22
N GLN A 356 -3.19 21.60 -21.24
CA GLN A 356 -2.31 21.30 -22.38
C GLN A 356 -0.85 21.13 -21.94
N GLN A 357 -0.34 21.98 -21.04
CA GLN A 357 1.01 21.82 -20.47
C GLN A 357 1.16 20.47 -19.76
N LEU A 358 0.16 20.07 -18.97
CA LEU A 358 0.16 18.78 -18.28
C LEU A 358 0.17 17.62 -19.28
N TRP A 359 -0.72 17.64 -20.27
CA TRP A 359 -0.88 16.53 -21.21
C TRP A 359 0.37 16.33 -22.07
N GLU A 360 1.01 17.42 -22.48
CA GLU A 360 2.31 17.37 -23.16
C GLU A 360 3.40 16.78 -22.27
N ALA A 361 3.45 17.16 -20.99
CA ALA A 361 4.38 16.56 -20.03
C ALA A 361 4.14 15.03 -19.90
N TYR A 362 2.88 14.59 -19.85
CA TYR A 362 2.54 13.16 -19.79
C TYR A 362 2.89 12.40 -21.06
N ARG A 363 2.61 12.97 -22.23
CA ARG A 363 2.98 12.39 -23.54
C ARG A 363 4.48 12.15 -23.63
N LEU A 364 5.27 13.18 -23.32
CA LEU A 364 6.73 13.12 -23.32
C LEU A 364 7.26 12.15 -22.25
N ALA A 365 6.63 12.10 -21.08
CA ALA A 365 6.96 11.12 -20.04
C ALA A 365 6.66 9.68 -20.50
N GLY A 366 5.57 9.45 -21.23
CA GLY A 366 5.26 8.15 -21.84
C GLY A 366 6.37 7.68 -22.79
N ILE A 367 6.89 8.58 -23.63
CA ILE A 367 8.03 8.31 -24.52
C ILE A 367 9.28 7.93 -23.71
N LEU A 368 9.61 8.67 -22.65
CA LEU A 368 10.73 8.35 -21.78
C LEU A 368 10.55 7.02 -21.04
N ALA A 369 9.31 6.69 -20.64
CA ALA A 369 9.01 5.43 -19.98
C ALA A 369 9.27 4.23 -20.91
N ILE A 370 8.95 4.37 -22.21
CA ILE A 370 9.30 3.36 -23.23
C ILE A 370 10.83 3.25 -23.36
N ARG A 371 11.54 4.38 -23.49
CA ARG A 371 13.02 4.39 -23.63
C ARG A 371 13.76 3.76 -22.45
N HIS A 372 13.26 3.99 -21.24
CA HIS A 372 13.92 3.51 -20.02
C HIS A 372 13.74 2.00 -19.82
N GLY A 373 12.70 1.37 -20.39
CA GLY A 373 12.49 -0.09 -20.50
C GLY A 373 12.33 -0.89 -19.19
N GLN A 374 12.81 -0.37 -18.06
CA GLN A 374 12.82 -1.01 -16.73
C GLN A 374 11.68 -0.55 -15.81
N LEU A 375 10.81 0.35 -16.30
CA LEU A 375 9.62 0.84 -15.61
C LEU A 375 8.39 -0.10 -15.68
N PRO A 376 8.06 -0.76 -16.82
CA PRO A 376 6.89 -1.62 -16.86
C PRO A 376 7.11 -2.91 -16.07
N ILE A 377 6.21 -3.16 -15.11
CA ILE A 377 6.11 -4.46 -14.43
C ILE A 377 5.15 -5.34 -15.23
N LEU A 378 5.67 -6.46 -15.73
CA LEU A 378 4.92 -7.44 -16.54
C LEU A 378 3.68 -7.97 -15.80
N SER A 379 2.55 -8.06 -16.51
CA SER A 379 1.29 -8.59 -16.00
C SER A 379 1.36 -10.12 -15.83
N GLN A 380 0.81 -10.64 -14.72
CA GLN A 380 0.59 -12.08 -14.55
C GLN A 380 -0.63 -12.51 -15.37
N SER A 381 -0.46 -12.76 -16.67
CA SER A 381 -1.42 -13.55 -17.48
C SER A 381 -0.94 -13.96 -18.88
N ASP A 382 0.36 -13.93 -19.18
CA ASP A 382 0.87 -14.54 -20.43
C ASP A 382 1.51 -15.90 -20.14
N THR A 383 0.68 -16.90 -19.81
CA THR A 383 1.05 -18.28 -20.10
C THR A 383 0.94 -18.51 -21.60
N ALA A 384 2.11 -18.66 -22.23
CA ALA A 384 2.35 -19.24 -23.55
C ALA A 384 1.96 -18.41 -24.78
N ALA A 385 2.87 -17.52 -25.20
CA ALA A 385 3.20 -17.36 -26.61
C ALA A 385 4.72 -17.17 -26.74
N THR A 386 5.39 -18.22 -27.21
CA THR A 386 6.77 -18.14 -27.67
C THR A 386 6.77 -17.39 -29.00
N GLU A 387 6.90 -16.07 -28.96
CA GLU A 387 7.23 -15.30 -30.16
C GLU A 387 8.74 -15.11 -30.23
N SER A 388 9.32 -15.73 -31.25
CA SER A 388 10.71 -15.55 -31.64
C SER A 388 10.94 -14.09 -32.10
N PRO A 389 12.17 -13.55 -32.00
CA PRO A 389 12.47 -12.23 -32.52
C PRO A 389 12.31 -12.25 -34.04
N ALA A 390 11.23 -11.66 -34.54
CA ALA A 390 11.03 -11.44 -35.97
C ALA A 390 12.15 -10.52 -36.47
N ARG A 391 13.02 -11.06 -37.33
CA ARG A 391 13.89 -10.28 -38.22
C ARG A 391 12.98 -9.42 -39.10
N THR A 392 12.99 -8.12 -38.89
CA THR A 392 12.33 -7.16 -39.78
C THR A 392 13.22 -6.90 -40.99
N ASP A 393 12.63 -7.14 -42.16
CA ASP A 393 13.19 -6.82 -43.46
C ASP A 393 13.48 -5.33 -43.59
N ILE A 394 14.60 -5.05 -44.25
CA ILE A 394 15.10 -3.71 -44.55
C ILE A 394 14.23 -3.11 -45.65
N THR A 395 13.25 -2.29 -45.28
CA THR A 395 12.63 -1.32 -46.19
C THR A 395 13.11 0.07 -45.84
N THR A 396 13.77 0.69 -46.80
CA THR A 396 14.36 2.04 -46.78
C THR A 396 13.33 3.12 -46.44
N SER A 397 13.26 3.54 -45.18
CA SER A 397 12.64 4.80 -44.75
C SER A 397 13.73 5.80 -44.35
N ARG A 398 13.58 7.07 -44.74
CA ARG A 398 14.47 8.15 -44.29
C ARG A 398 14.57 8.11 -42.76
N PRO A 399 15.76 8.24 -42.14
CA PRO A 399 15.86 8.30 -40.69
C PRO A 399 15.19 9.59 -40.21
N LEU A 400 13.98 9.47 -39.66
CA LEU A 400 13.37 10.54 -38.89
C LEU A 400 14.27 10.81 -37.68
N SER A 401 14.84 12.01 -37.59
CA SER A 401 15.67 12.41 -36.46
C SER A 401 14.76 12.68 -35.25
N LEU A 402 14.48 11.64 -34.46
CA LEU A 402 13.68 11.77 -33.24
C LEU A 402 14.45 12.59 -32.17
N PRO A 403 13.75 13.39 -31.33
CA PRO A 403 14.39 14.13 -30.25
C PRO A 403 15.15 13.23 -29.28
N SER A 404 16.33 13.66 -28.84
CA SER A 404 17.12 12.93 -27.84
C SER A 404 16.44 12.94 -26.46
N THR A 405 16.79 11.99 -25.61
CA THR A 405 16.31 11.91 -24.22
C THR A 405 16.54 13.21 -23.47
N THR A 406 17.68 13.86 -23.69
CA THR A 406 18.01 15.18 -23.10
C THR A 406 17.00 16.26 -23.46
N VAL A 407 16.62 16.33 -24.75
CA VAL A 407 15.65 17.34 -25.23
C VAL A 407 14.26 17.06 -24.65
N ILE A 408 13.84 15.80 -24.61
CA ILE A 408 12.54 15.40 -24.06
C ILE A 408 12.47 15.72 -22.57
N THR A 409 13.49 15.37 -21.79
CA THR A 409 13.53 15.67 -20.35
C THR A 409 13.50 17.18 -20.07
N ALA A 410 14.27 17.97 -20.81
CA ALA A 410 14.24 19.42 -20.67
C ALA A 410 12.85 20.01 -20.97
N ARG A 411 12.14 19.47 -21.98
CA ARG A 411 10.76 19.88 -22.29
C ARG A 411 9.78 19.50 -21.18
N ILE A 412 9.85 18.29 -20.63
CA ILE A 412 9.01 17.88 -19.49
C ILE A 412 9.21 18.86 -18.33
N VAL A 413 10.47 19.13 -17.96
CA VAL A 413 10.80 20.08 -16.88
C VAL A 413 10.28 21.49 -17.19
N SER A 414 10.36 21.94 -18.44
CA SER A 414 9.80 23.23 -18.87
C SER A 414 8.28 23.31 -18.66
N HIS A 415 7.53 22.25 -19.01
CA HIS A 415 6.08 22.18 -18.79
C HIS A 415 5.74 22.18 -17.29
N LEU A 416 6.49 21.42 -16.48
CA LEU A 416 6.31 21.38 -15.03
C LEU A 416 6.56 22.74 -14.36
N GLU A 417 7.59 23.44 -14.82
CA GLU A 417 7.93 24.78 -14.32
C GLU A 417 6.86 25.82 -14.71
N ALA A 418 6.28 25.71 -15.91
CA ALA A 418 5.14 26.54 -16.32
C ALA A 418 3.94 26.33 -15.39
N LEU A 419 3.56 25.07 -15.14
CA LEU A 419 2.49 24.71 -14.20
C LEU A 419 2.75 25.22 -12.78
N ARG A 420 4.00 25.14 -12.32
CA ARG A 420 4.40 25.63 -10.99
C ARG A 420 4.27 27.15 -10.86
N ARG A 421 4.52 27.91 -11.93
CA ARG A 421 4.38 29.37 -11.94
C ARG A 421 2.92 29.82 -11.93
N GLU A 422 2.05 29.08 -12.61
CA GLU A 422 0.59 29.34 -12.62
C GLU A 422 -0.11 28.91 -11.32
N LEU A 423 0.55 28.14 -10.46
CA LEU A 423 -0.05 27.51 -9.29
C LEU A 423 -0.85 28.45 -8.35
N PRO A 424 -0.38 29.68 -8.01
CA PRO A 424 -1.14 30.57 -7.13
C PRO A 424 -2.48 31.03 -7.74
N GLU A 425 -2.48 31.34 -9.03
CA GLU A 425 -3.67 31.79 -9.77
C GLU A 425 -4.61 30.62 -10.04
N ALA A 426 -4.06 29.47 -10.45
CA ALA A 426 -4.78 28.23 -10.61
C ALA A 426 -5.50 27.80 -9.32
N ALA A 427 -4.84 27.92 -8.16
CA ALA A 427 -5.44 27.63 -6.87
C ALA A 427 -6.61 28.57 -6.53
N ALA A 428 -6.49 29.87 -6.85
CA ALA A 428 -7.56 30.84 -6.63
C ALA A 428 -8.80 30.54 -7.49
N GLU A 429 -8.59 30.03 -8.70
CA GLU A 429 -9.66 29.61 -9.61
C GLU A 429 -10.18 28.19 -9.37
N GLY A 430 -9.61 27.47 -8.40
CA GLY A 430 -10.00 26.08 -8.12
C GLY A 430 -9.52 25.06 -9.16
N ARG A 431 -8.51 25.40 -9.98
CA ARG A 431 -7.86 24.47 -10.91
C ARG A 431 -6.94 23.51 -10.15
N LEU A 432 -7.09 22.21 -10.38
CA LEU A 432 -6.42 21.15 -9.62
C LEU A 432 -5.35 20.39 -10.44
N VAL A 433 -5.01 20.87 -11.63
CA VAL A 433 -4.06 20.25 -12.59
C VAL A 433 -2.72 19.90 -11.95
N PHE A 434 -2.26 20.70 -10.99
CA PHE A 434 -0.99 20.47 -10.30
C PHE A 434 -0.97 19.19 -9.45
N ASN A 435 -2.12 18.58 -9.15
CA ASN A 435 -2.17 17.30 -8.43
C ASN A 435 -1.54 16.16 -9.22
N ALA A 436 -1.60 16.22 -10.56
CA ALA A 436 -1.13 15.19 -11.48
C ALA A 436 0.34 15.34 -11.90
N ILE A 437 1.17 16.19 -11.26
CA ILE A 437 2.55 16.40 -11.74
C ILE A 437 3.52 15.26 -11.40
N LYS A 438 3.15 14.34 -10.50
CA LYS A 438 4.07 13.34 -9.95
C LYS A 438 4.66 12.44 -11.02
N TYR A 439 3.83 11.89 -11.90
CA TYR A 439 4.29 11.01 -12.98
C TYR A 439 5.32 11.66 -13.90
N PRO A 440 5.03 12.79 -14.57
CA PRO A 440 6.01 13.43 -15.44
C PRO A 440 7.27 13.90 -14.68
N ALA A 441 7.12 14.41 -13.46
CA ALA A 441 8.26 14.81 -12.62
C ALA A 441 9.16 13.62 -12.27
N PHE A 442 8.57 12.47 -11.93
CA PHE A 442 9.30 11.26 -11.61
C PHE A 442 10.04 10.70 -12.82
N ILE A 443 9.37 10.57 -13.96
CA ILE A 443 9.99 10.02 -15.17
C ILE A 443 11.15 10.89 -15.68
N ALA A 444 11.00 12.22 -15.65
CA ALA A 444 12.11 13.13 -15.92
C ALA A 444 13.23 12.98 -14.88
N GLY A 445 12.85 12.82 -13.60
CA GLY A 445 13.76 12.58 -12.48
C GLY A 445 14.63 11.33 -12.62
N LEU A 446 14.17 10.30 -13.35
CA LEU A 446 14.96 9.08 -13.54
C LEU A 446 16.21 9.28 -14.42
N GLN A 447 16.29 10.38 -15.19
CA GLN A 447 17.42 10.66 -16.09
C GLN A 447 18.64 11.21 -15.33
N ALA A 448 19.17 10.44 -14.38
CA ALA A 448 20.15 10.87 -13.39
C ALA A 448 21.46 11.41 -14.00
N ASP A 449 22.05 10.72 -14.99
CA ASP A 449 23.30 11.18 -15.63
C ASP A 449 23.11 12.53 -16.34
N MET A 450 21.94 12.75 -16.95
CA MET A 450 21.60 14.00 -17.60
C MET A 450 21.38 15.12 -16.56
N LEU A 451 20.66 14.83 -15.48
CA LEU A 451 20.41 15.79 -14.40
C LEU A 451 21.69 16.16 -13.63
N ALA A 452 22.70 15.28 -13.63
CA ALA A 452 24.02 15.59 -13.11
C ALA A 452 24.78 16.60 -14.00
N ALA A 453 24.59 16.53 -15.32
CA ALA A 453 25.15 17.50 -16.27
C ALA A 453 24.40 18.84 -16.29
N HIS A 454 23.11 18.83 -15.91
CA HIS A 454 22.19 19.98 -15.95
C HIS A 454 21.54 20.24 -14.58
N PRO A 455 22.27 20.80 -13.61
CA PRO A 455 21.78 20.99 -12.24
C PRO A 455 20.54 21.91 -12.15
N GLU A 456 20.35 22.82 -13.11
CA GLU A 456 19.18 23.67 -13.22
C GLU A 456 17.88 22.87 -13.38
N LEU A 457 17.92 21.79 -14.16
CA LEU A 457 16.76 20.92 -14.40
C LEU A 457 16.45 20.09 -13.16
N LYS A 458 17.49 19.60 -12.48
CA LYS A 458 17.37 18.89 -11.19
C LYS A 458 16.71 19.80 -10.14
N GLN A 459 17.13 21.06 -10.07
CA GLN A 459 16.57 22.03 -9.13
C GLN A 459 15.12 22.41 -9.46
N ALA A 460 14.76 22.48 -10.74
CA ALA A 460 13.38 22.72 -11.15
C ALA A 460 12.44 21.57 -10.73
N ILE A 461 12.86 20.31 -10.86
CA ILE A 461 12.09 19.15 -10.38
C ILE A 461 11.89 19.23 -8.86
N ARG A 462 12.95 19.52 -8.09
CA ARG A 462 12.86 19.75 -6.63
C ARG A 462 11.88 20.87 -6.29
N ALA A 463 11.94 21.98 -7.01
CA ALA A 463 11.07 23.13 -6.79
C ALA A 463 9.60 22.77 -7.06
N CYS A 464 9.30 21.98 -8.09
CA CYS A 464 7.96 21.51 -8.40
C CYS A 464 7.42 20.59 -7.28
N LEU A 465 8.20 19.59 -6.88
CA LEU A 465 7.76 18.62 -5.86
C LEU A 465 7.62 19.26 -4.46
N SER A 466 8.40 20.30 -4.16
CA SER A 466 8.31 21.06 -2.89
C SER A 466 7.32 22.23 -2.91
N ALA A 467 6.77 22.61 -4.07
CA ALA A 467 5.86 23.75 -4.17
C ALA A 467 4.56 23.54 -3.39
N TYR A 468 4.04 22.32 -3.38
CA TYR A 468 2.72 22.01 -2.81
C TYR A 468 2.65 22.19 -1.29
N GLN A 469 3.74 21.87 -0.59
CA GLN A 469 3.83 21.95 0.88
C GLN A 469 3.58 23.38 1.41
N ARG A 470 3.78 24.41 0.57
CA ARG A 470 3.67 25.83 0.93
C ARG A 470 2.28 26.46 0.75
N LEU A 471 1.41 25.88 -0.06
CA LEU A 471 0.20 26.59 -0.54
C LEU A 471 -1.11 26.22 0.15
N HIS A 472 -1.30 24.95 0.56
CA HIS A 472 -2.64 24.50 0.95
C HIS A 472 -2.82 24.11 2.41
N GLY A 473 -1.76 23.99 3.21
CA GLY A 473 -1.86 23.57 4.63
C GLY A 473 -2.48 22.18 4.87
N LEU A 474 -3.03 21.55 3.83
CA LEU A 474 -3.44 20.16 3.72
C LEU A 474 -2.19 19.39 3.31
N GLY A 475 -1.68 18.54 4.20
CA GLY A 475 -0.39 17.87 4.01
C GLY A 475 -0.42 16.80 2.91
N ARG A 476 -0.54 17.20 1.63
CA ARG A 476 -0.08 16.33 0.54
C ARG A 476 1.42 16.37 0.55
N ASP A 477 1.99 15.20 0.70
CA ASP A 477 3.42 15.05 0.83
C ASP A 477 3.97 14.42 -0.44
N PHE A 478 4.55 15.23 -1.33
CA PHE A 478 5.36 14.71 -2.42
C PHE A 478 6.78 14.37 -1.94
N GLN A 479 7.09 14.58 -0.66
CA GLN A 479 8.38 14.29 -0.06
C GLN A 479 8.79 12.83 -0.23
N PRO A 480 7.93 11.80 -0.03
CA PRO A 480 8.35 10.42 -0.23
C PRO A 480 8.83 10.14 -1.67
N LEU A 481 8.20 10.80 -2.65
CA LEU A 481 8.62 10.71 -4.06
C LEU A 481 9.96 11.40 -4.28
N LEU A 482 10.14 12.60 -3.71
CA LEU A 482 11.38 13.35 -3.80
C LEU A 482 12.54 12.61 -3.12
N GLU A 483 12.32 11.98 -1.97
CA GLU A 483 13.33 11.18 -1.27
C GLU A 483 13.84 10.00 -2.10
N ILE A 484 12.94 9.31 -2.82
CA ILE A 484 13.35 8.25 -3.75
C ILE A 484 14.19 8.82 -4.89
N LEU A 485 13.80 9.98 -5.45
CA LEU A 485 14.58 10.63 -6.52
C LEU A 485 15.95 11.11 -6.02
N GLU A 486 16.05 11.67 -4.81
CA GLU A 486 17.32 12.10 -4.24
C GLU A 486 18.29 10.93 -4.06
N GLU A 487 17.81 9.81 -3.55
CA GLU A 487 18.64 8.62 -3.40
C GLU A 487 19.02 8.03 -4.76
N TRP A 488 18.07 8.00 -5.71
CA TRP A 488 18.33 7.60 -7.08
C TRP A 488 19.44 8.45 -7.71
N TRP A 489 19.38 9.78 -7.57
CA TRP A 489 20.40 10.69 -8.10
C TRP A 489 21.79 10.51 -7.50
N LEU A 490 21.91 9.90 -6.33
CA LEU A 490 23.19 9.62 -5.67
C LEU A 490 23.74 8.24 -6.07
N HIS A 491 22.86 7.26 -6.28
CA HIS A 491 23.23 5.84 -6.34
C HIS A 491 22.72 5.09 -7.58
N HIS A 492 22.23 5.78 -8.62
CA HIS A 492 21.63 5.12 -9.81
C HIS A 492 22.57 4.12 -10.50
N ARG A 493 23.89 4.31 -10.38
CA ARG A 493 24.89 3.38 -10.96
C ARG A 493 25.01 2.05 -10.20
N GLU A 494 24.61 2.04 -8.93
CA GLU A 494 24.67 0.87 -8.05
C GLU A 494 23.29 0.19 -7.91
N MET A 495 22.22 0.89 -8.33
CA MET A 495 20.84 0.43 -8.25
C MET A 495 20.37 -0.18 -9.56
N THR A 496 19.51 -1.21 -9.45
CA THR A 496 18.92 -1.86 -10.62
C THR A 496 17.73 -1.07 -11.19
N SER A 497 16.88 -0.52 -10.33
CA SER A 497 15.76 0.34 -10.71
C SER A 497 15.19 1.08 -9.50
N ALA A 498 14.52 2.22 -9.74
CA ALA A 498 13.76 2.91 -8.70
C ALA A 498 12.61 2.06 -8.13
N HIS A 499 12.07 1.11 -8.90
CA HIS A 499 11.10 0.12 -8.40
C HIS A 499 11.69 -0.78 -7.31
N GLN A 500 12.90 -1.30 -7.54
CA GLN A 500 13.58 -2.15 -6.57
C GLN A 500 13.92 -1.39 -5.29
N LEU A 501 14.24 -0.09 -5.42
CA LEU A 501 14.48 0.78 -4.29
C LEU A 501 13.22 0.91 -3.40
N ALA A 502 12.07 1.23 -3.99
CA ALA A 502 10.80 1.32 -3.28
C ALA A 502 10.40 -0.02 -2.64
N LEU A 503 10.57 -1.14 -3.34
CA LEU A 503 10.34 -2.49 -2.81
C LEU A 503 11.20 -2.79 -1.58
N THR A 504 12.48 -2.42 -1.62
CA THR A 504 13.42 -2.61 -0.50
C THR A 504 13.00 -1.80 0.72
N ARG A 505 12.45 -0.61 0.51
CA ARG A 505 11.88 0.26 1.55
C ARG A 505 10.47 -0.16 2.01
N ARG A 506 9.85 -1.16 1.35
CA ARG A 506 8.44 -1.57 1.55
C ARG A 506 7.47 -0.42 1.37
N THR A 507 7.76 0.48 0.44
CA THR A 507 6.91 1.63 0.10
C THR A 507 6.27 1.39 -1.27
N GLU A 508 5.00 1.77 -1.40
CA GLU A 508 4.28 1.79 -2.68
C GLU A 508 3.88 3.23 -2.98
N LEU A 509 4.53 3.85 -3.97
CA LEU A 509 4.27 5.25 -4.35
C LEU A 509 3.33 5.30 -5.54
N GLY A 510 2.17 5.94 -5.40
CA GLY A 510 1.34 6.31 -6.55
C GLY A 510 1.79 7.63 -7.16
N LEU A 511 1.92 7.63 -8.49
CA LEU A 511 2.31 8.76 -9.33
C LEU A 511 1.11 9.49 -9.95
N LEU A 512 -0.10 9.14 -9.51
CA LEU A 512 -1.34 9.83 -9.80
C LEU A 512 -1.41 11.24 -9.22
#